data_AF-A0A2N1WDX0-F1
#
_entry.id   AF-A0A2N1WDX0-F1
#
_cell.length_a   1.000
_cell.length_b   1.000
_cell.length_c   1.000
_cell.angle_alpha   90.00
_cell.angle_beta   90.00
_cell.angle_gamma   90.00
#
_symmetry.space_group_name_H-M   'P 1'
#
loop_
_entity.id
_entity.type
_entity.pdbx_description
1 polymer ?
#
loop_
_entity_poly.entity_id
_entity_poly.type
_entity_poly.pdbx_seq_one_letter_code
_entity_poly.pdbx_strand_id
1 'polypeptide(L)'
;MTAVAETAPNPSIIPSTRKPEATAGWKLDLRQAWRDPAALLAWLGLDDLAESIDCCSRFPFLVTREFAARMRPGDPDDPLLRQVLPAQAERDSVSGFGTDPVGDLASRQSPGMLHKYHGRVLLITTGACPIHCRYCFRREYDYAADRLDHKRLEQLRACIAADPSIVEVILSG
;
A
#
# COMPACT_ATOMS: atom_id res chain seq x y z
N MET A 1 25.94 -72.62 -2.58
CA MET A 1 25.55 -71.79 -1.42
C MET A 1 26.27 -70.47 -1.57
N THR A 2 25.64 -69.53 -2.27
CA THR A 2 26.25 -68.25 -2.63
C THR A 2 25.51 -67.18 -1.85
N ALA A 3 26.18 -66.59 -0.87
CA ALA A 3 25.61 -65.56 0.00
C ALA A 3 25.41 -64.27 -0.82
N VAL A 4 24.18 -63.75 -0.80
CA VAL A 4 23.81 -62.47 -1.39
C VAL A 4 24.21 -61.38 -0.40
N ALA A 5 25.08 -60.47 -0.83
CA ALA A 5 25.48 -59.31 -0.05
C ALA A 5 24.32 -58.31 0.04
N GLU A 6 23.98 -57.93 1.27
CA GLU A 6 22.93 -57.00 1.62
C GLU A 6 23.47 -55.56 1.52
N THR A 7 22.99 -54.81 0.52
CA THR A 7 23.41 -53.43 0.28
C THR A 7 22.68 -52.49 1.24
N ALA A 8 23.42 -51.81 2.12
CA ALA A 8 22.86 -50.79 3.02
C ALA A 8 22.30 -49.60 2.23
N PRO A 9 21.17 -48.99 2.65
CA PRO A 9 20.58 -47.85 1.95
C PRO A 9 21.41 -46.58 2.13
N ASN A 10 21.64 -45.89 1.01
CA ASN A 10 22.36 -44.64 0.91
C ASN A 10 21.55 -43.48 1.56
N PRO A 11 22.07 -42.74 2.55
CA PRO A 11 21.35 -41.62 3.14
C PRO A 11 21.28 -40.47 2.13
N SER A 12 20.13 -40.35 1.48
CA SER A 12 19.82 -39.27 0.55
C SER A 12 19.86 -37.91 1.29
N ILE A 13 20.98 -37.20 1.18
CA ILE A 13 21.11 -35.79 1.58
C ILE A 13 20.37 -34.95 0.53
N ILE A 14 19.04 -34.96 0.59
CA ILE A 14 18.24 -33.91 -0.04
C ILE A 14 18.26 -32.77 0.95
N PRO A 15 18.79 -31.59 0.61
CA PRO A 15 18.58 -30.41 1.44
C PRO A 15 17.08 -30.24 1.55
N SER A 16 16.54 -30.41 2.76
CA SER A 16 15.16 -30.07 3.05
C SER A 16 14.99 -28.61 2.65
N THR A 17 14.37 -28.37 1.51
CA THR A 17 13.87 -27.05 1.18
C THR A 17 12.84 -26.76 2.25
N ARG A 18 13.24 -25.97 3.25
CA ARG A 18 12.31 -25.44 4.24
C ARG A 18 11.22 -24.75 3.43
N LYS A 19 10.06 -25.40 3.35
CA LYS A 19 8.83 -24.81 2.84
C LYS A 19 8.68 -23.50 3.63
N PRO A 20 8.49 -22.32 3.00
CA PRO A 20 8.27 -21.12 3.77
C PRO A 20 6.94 -21.29 4.51
N GLU A 21 7.04 -21.77 5.76
CA GLU A 21 5.95 -21.76 6.72
C GLU A 21 5.75 -20.33 7.16
N ALA A 22 4.78 -19.68 6.53
CA ALA A 22 3.90 -18.66 7.10
C ALA A 22 3.17 -18.01 5.91
N THR A 23 1.89 -17.72 6.06
CA THR A 23 1.32 -16.53 5.41
C THR A 23 2.34 -15.40 5.58
N ALA A 24 2.95 -14.93 4.49
CA ALA A 24 4.03 -13.94 4.54
C ALA A 24 3.67 -12.85 5.56
N GLY A 25 4.54 -12.59 6.54
CA GLY A 25 4.23 -11.78 7.73
C GLY A 25 3.45 -10.50 7.41
N TRP A 26 3.85 -9.79 6.37
CA TRP A 26 3.17 -8.58 5.91
C TRP A 26 1.68 -8.75 5.58
N LYS A 27 1.24 -9.92 5.11
CA LYS A 27 -0.19 -10.20 4.87
C LYS A 27 -0.96 -10.32 6.18
N LEU A 28 -0.31 -10.85 7.22
CA LEU A 28 -0.87 -10.87 8.57
C LEU A 28 -0.94 -9.45 9.13
N ASP A 29 0.12 -8.66 8.98
CA ASP A 29 0.19 -7.27 9.42
C ASP A 29 -0.94 -6.43 8.81
N LEU A 30 -1.20 -6.59 7.51
CA LEU A 30 -2.32 -5.93 6.82
C LEU A 30 -3.70 -6.40 7.30
N ARG A 31 -3.86 -7.69 7.63
CA ARG A 31 -5.13 -8.20 8.19
C ARG A 31 -5.37 -7.63 9.58
N GLN A 32 -4.33 -7.56 10.39
CA GLN A 32 -4.38 -7.12 11.78
C GLN A 32 -4.27 -5.60 11.97
N ALA A 33 -4.09 -4.85 10.89
CA ALA A 33 -4.02 -3.39 10.89
C ALA A 33 -5.24 -2.75 11.59
N TRP A 34 -4.96 -1.65 12.29
CA TRP A 34 -5.96 -0.79 12.88
C TRP A 34 -6.82 -0.17 11.77
N ARG A 35 -8.14 -0.36 11.87
CA ARG A 35 -9.15 0.23 10.98
C ARG A 35 -10.12 1.15 11.71
N ASP A 36 -9.99 1.18 13.04
CA ASP A 36 -10.69 2.08 13.91
C ASP A 36 -9.65 2.99 14.59
N PRO A 37 -9.69 4.31 14.34
CA PRO A 37 -8.78 5.26 14.97
C PRO A 37 -8.99 5.33 16.49
N ALA A 38 -10.20 5.14 17.01
CA ALA A 38 -10.44 5.14 18.46
C ALA A 38 -9.76 3.96 19.15
N ALA A 39 -9.80 2.77 18.54
CA ALA A 39 -9.07 1.60 19.02
C ALA A 39 -7.55 1.80 19.05
N LEU A 40 -6.98 2.54 18.07
CA LEU A 40 -5.57 2.92 18.09
C LEU A 40 -5.29 3.88 19.26
N LEU A 41 -6.11 4.91 19.45
CA LEU A 41 -5.93 5.87 20.55
C LEU A 41 -6.00 5.20 21.93
N ALA A 42 -6.96 4.31 22.14
CA ALA A 42 -7.07 3.53 23.37
C ALA A 42 -5.82 2.68 23.61
N TRP A 43 -5.28 2.04 22.57
CA TRP A 43 -4.05 1.27 22.66
C TRP A 43 -2.82 2.15 23.00
N LEU A 44 -2.83 3.42 22.59
CA LEU A 44 -1.79 4.40 22.93
C LEU A 44 -2.01 5.07 24.29
N GLY A 45 -3.11 4.82 24.99
CA GLY A 45 -3.47 5.51 26.24
C GLY A 45 -3.91 6.97 26.01
N LEU A 46 -4.62 7.22 24.91
CA LEU A 46 -5.10 8.53 24.46
C LEU A 46 -6.63 8.54 24.26
N ASP A 47 -7.36 7.77 25.06
CA ASP A 47 -8.82 7.60 24.96
C ASP A 47 -9.59 8.93 24.94
N ASP A 48 -9.12 9.92 25.69
CA ASP A 48 -9.71 11.27 25.76
C ASP A 48 -9.72 12.01 24.42
N LEU A 49 -8.85 11.62 23.47
CA LEU A 49 -8.80 12.22 22.14
C LEU A 49 -9.80 11.61 21.17
N ALA A 50 -10.51 10.53 21.54
CA ALA A 50 -11.42 9.84 20.63
C ALA A 50 -12.53 10.77 20.09
N GLU A 51 -13.00 11.70 20.92
CA GLU A 51 -14.03 12.69 20.54
C GLU A 51 -13.51 13.74 19.54
N SER A 52 -12.19 13.93 19.46
CA SER A 52 -11.58 14.88 18.52
C SER A 52 -11.45 14.36 17.09
N ILE A 53 -11.60 13.03 16.89
CA ILE A 53 -11.47 12.39 15.58
C ILE A 53 -12.61 12.82 14.66
N ASP A 54 -12.29 13.05 13.39
CA ASP A 54 -13.31 13.16 12.35
C ASP A 54 -13.96 11.80 12.02
N CYS A 55 -15.10 11.50 12.66
CA CYS A 55 -15.90 10.30 12.38
C CYS A 55 -16.58 10.32 11.01
N CYS A 56 -16.66 11.47 10.35
CA CYS A 56 -17.25 11.66 9.02
C CYS A 56 -16.20 11.61 7.90
N SER A 57 -14.92 11.32 8.21
CA SER A 57 -13.86 11.22 7.20
C SER A 57 -14.20 10.17 6.14
N ARG A 58 -14.28 10.60 4.87
CA ARG A 58 -14.51 9.73 3.71
C ARG A 58 -13.27 8.90 3.33
N PHE A 59 -12.07 9.37 3.68
CA PHE A 59 -10.83 8.64 3.43
C PHE A 59 -10.62 7.62 4.54
N PRO A 60 -10.56 6.30 4.21
CA PRO A 60 -10.51 5.24 5.21
C PRO A 60 -9.29 5.33 6.10
N PHE A 61 -9.44 4.96 7.36
CA PHE A 61 -8.33 4.81 8.30
C PHE A 61 -7.74 3.40 8.20
N LEU A 62 -6.42 3.31 8.03
CA LEU A 62 -5.69 2.05 8.03
C LEU A 62 -4.25 2.29 8.49
N VAL A 63 -3.82 1.58 9.54
CA VAL A 63 -2.46 1.67 10.10
C VAL A 63 -2.00 0.28 10.55
N THR A 64 -0.86 -0.20 10.05
CA THR A 64 -0.30 -1.49 10.53
C THR A 64 0.13 -1.40 12.00
N ARG A 65 0.17 -2.55 12.68
CA ARG A 65 0.61 -2.62 14.08
C ARG A 65 2.08 -2.21 14.23
N GLU A 66 2.90 -2.54 13.25
CA GLU A 66 4.33 -2.23 13.21
C GLU A 66 4.59 -0.72 13.06
N PHE A 67 3.71 0.00 12.36
CA PHE A 67 3.77 1.46 12.28
C PHE A 67 3.32 2.10 13.59
N ALA A 68 2.19 1.65 14.13
CA ALA A 68 1.67 2.11 15.43
C ALA A 68 2.68 1.87 16.57
N ALA A 69 3.42 0.76 16.56
CA ALA A 69 4.42 0.44 17.57
C ALA A 69 5.61 1.41 17.64
N ARG A 70 5.77 2.30 16.65
CA ARG A 70 6.79 3.34 16.64
C ARG A 70 6.30 4.67 17.25
N MET A 71 5.00 4.79 17.51
CA MET A 71 4.40 5.95 18.17
C MET A 71 4.77 5.94 19.66
N ARG A 72 4.89 7.11 20.24
CA ARG A 72 5.08 7.30 21.69
C ARG A 72 3.73 7.14 22.41
N PRO A 73 3.56 6.13 23.29
CA PRO A 73 2.34 6.01 24.08
C PRO A 73 2.14 7.23 24.98
N GLY A 74 0.89 7.69 25.09
CA GLY A 74 0.50 8.87 25.87
C GLY A 74 0.91 10.22 25.28
N ASP A 75 1.51 10.26 24.08
CA ASP A 75 1.93 11.49 23.42
C ASP A 75 0.89 11.92 22.35
N PRO A 76 0.02 12.90 22.64
CA PRO A 76 -0.95 13.40 21.65
C PRO A 76 -0.28 14.07 20.45
N ASP A 77 0.96 14.53 20.60
CA ASP A 77 1.72 15.26 19.58
C ASP A 77 2.69 14.36 18.79
N ASP A 78 2.61 13.04 18.98
CA ASP A 78 3.45 12.09 18.27
C ASP A 78 3.39 12.32 16.74
N PRO A 79 4.55 12.49 16.07
CA PRO A 79 4.57 12.87 14.66
C PRO A 79 4.07 11.77 13.73
N LEU A 80 4.07 10.49 14.14
CA LEU A 80 3.50 9.40 13.35
C LEU A 80 1.98 9.31 13.55
N LEU A 81 1.49 9.57 14.76
CA LEU A 81 0.05 9.64 15.03
C LEU A 81 -0.60 10.76 14.21
N ARG A 82 0.01 11.95 14.18
CA ARG A 82 -0.46 13.10 13.39
C ARG A 82 -0.54 12.83 11.89
N GLN A 83 0.22 11.86 11.38
CA GLN A 83 0.20 11.50 9.95
C GLN A 83 -1.00 10.64 9.57
N VAL A 84 -1.67 9.99 10.53
CA VAL A 84 -2.69 8.96 10.25
C VAL A 84 -4.04 9.23 10.90
N LEU A 85 -4.09 10.04 11.96
CA LEU A 85 -5.33 10.33 12.69
C LEU A 85 -6.24 11.28 11.88
N PRO A 86 -7.49 10.90 11.56
CA PRO A 86 -8.41 11.78 10.85
C PRO A 86 -8.75 13.02 11.67
N ALA A 87 -8.54 14.20 11.09
CA ALA A 87 -8.77 15.48 11.76
C ALA A 87 -9.92 16.27 11.12
N GLN A 88 -10.67 17.01 11.93
CA GLN A 88 -11.79 17.84 11.44
C GLN A 88 -11.33 18.91 10.43
N ALA A 89 -10.11 19.44 10.61
CA ALA A 89 -9.50 20.42 9.72
C ALA A 89 -9.33 19.92 8.28
N GLU A 90 -9.39 18.60 8.04
CA GLU A 90 -9.33 18.06 6.68
C GLU A 90 -10.57 18.37 5.84
N ARG A 91 -11.66 18.83 6.47
CA ARG A 91 -12.88 19.26 5.79
C ARG A 91 -12.88 20.75 5.45
N ASP A 92 -11.85 21.47 5.88
CA ASP A 92 -11.74 22.90 5.62
C ASP A 92 -11.60 23.12 4.12
N SER A 93 -12.52 23.91 3.57
CA SER A 93 -12.42 24.36 2.18
C SER A 93 -11.39 25.47 2.09
N VAL A 94 -10.22 25.16 1.51
CA VAL A 94 -9.13 26.12 1.31
C VAL A 94 -9.12 26.56 -0.15
N SER A 95 -9.06 27.88 -0.38
CA SER A 95 -8.98 28.43 -1.74
C SER A 95 -7.75 27.90 -2.47
N GLY A 96 -7.95 27.43 -3.71
CA GLY A 96 -6.91 26.84 -4.55
C GLY A 96 -6.65 25.35 -4.28
N PHE A 97 -7.28 24.73 -3.28
CA PHE A 97 -7.17 23.29 -3.06
C PHE A 97 -8.20 22.55 -3.92
N GLY A 98 -7.85 21.34 -4.35
CA GLY A 98 -8.69 20.50 -5.19
C GLY A 98 -8.40 19.02 -4.99
N THR A 99 -9.21 18.18 -5.63
CA THR A 99 -9.12 16.71 -5.50
C THR A 99 -8.04 16.08 -6.38
N ASP A 100 -7.49 16.84 -7.34
CA ASP A 100 -6.36 16.43 -8.18
C ASP A 100 -5.20 17.45 -8.07
N PRO A 101 -4.52 17.52 -6.91
CA PRO A 101 -3.52 18.54 -6.64
C PRO A 101 -2.25 18.41 -7.51
N VAL A 102 -2.04 17.26 -8.13
CA VAL A 102 -0.86 16.97 -8.96
C VAL A 102 -1.20 16.89 -10.46
N GLY A 103 -2.46 17.07 -10.86
CA GLY A 103 -2.87 17.00 -12.26
C GLY A 103 -2.75 15.59 -12.86
N ASP A 104 -2.90 14.54 -12.04
CA ASP A 104 -2.82 13.16 -12.48
C ASP A 104 -3.91 12.87 -13.52
N LEU A 105 -5.14 13.39 -13.35
CA LEU A 105 -6.25 13.15 -14.27
C LEU A 105 -5.97 13.71 -15.66
N ALA A 106 -5.40 14.91 -15.74
CA ALA A 106 -5.04 15.55 -17.01
C ALA A 106 -3.89 14.82 -17.73
N SER A 107 -3.04 14.11 -16.98
CA SER A 107 -1.90 13.35 -17.53
C SER A 107 -2.24 11.91 -17.92
N ARG A 108 -3.48 11.48 -17.70
CA ARG A 108 -3.93 10.11 -17.98
C ARG A 108 -4.05 9.89 -19.49
N GLN A 109 -3.17 9.05 -20.02
CA GLN A 109 -3.18 8.68 -21.45
C GLN A 109 -4.09 7.48 -21.72
N SER A 110 -4.14 6.56 -20.77
CA SER A 110 -5.00 5.38 -20.82
C SER A 110 -5.31 4.92 -19.39
N PRO A 111 -6.31 4.04 -19.19
CA PRO A 111 -6.52 3.42 -17.89
C PRO A 111 -5.24 2.75 -17.39
N GLY A 112 -4.81 3.12 -16.19
CA GLY A 112 -3.63 2.60 -15.51
C GLY A 112 -2.32 3.29 -15.89
N MET A 113 -2.30 4.32 -16.75
CA MET A 113 -1.06 4.98 -17.20
C MET A 113 -1.17 6.51 -17.20
N LEU A 114 -0.24 7.12 -16.47
CA LEU A 114 0.00 8.56 -16.44
C LEU A 114 1.28 8.89 -17.22
N HIS A 115 1.23 9.89 -18.09
CA HIS A 115 2.37 10.37 -18.86
C HIS A 115 2.44 11.90 -18.73
N LYS A 116 2.97 12.36 -17.59
CA LYS A 116 3.08 13.79 -17.27
C LYS A 116 4.40 14.41 -17.74
N TYR A 117 5.47 13.62 -17.73
CA TYR A 117 6.83 14.10 -18.00
C TYR A 117 7.41 13.36 -19.20
N HIS A 118 8.18 14.08 -20.02
CA HIS A 118 8.94 13.48 -21.10
C HIS A 118 9.86 12.38 -20.56
N GLY A 119 9.99 11.28 -21.31
CA GLY A 119 10.92 10.21 -20.98
C GLY A 119 10.37 9.15 -20.03
N ARG A 120 9.23 9.38 -19.37
CA ARG A 120 8.76 8.49 -18.32
C ARG A 120 7.25 8.40 -18.20
N VAL A 121 6.78 7.20 -17.89
CA VAL A 121 5.38 6.93 -17.56
C VAL A 121 5.26 6.35 -16.16
N LEU A 122 4.12 6.57 -15.52
CA LEU A 122 3.75 5.95 -14.26
C LEU A 122 2.57 5.00 -14.48
N LEU A 123 2.73 3.75 -14.08
CA LEU A 123 1.68 2.75 -14.11
C LEU A 123 1.04 2.62 -12.72
N ILE A 124 -0.29 2.76 -12.67
CA ILE A 124 -1.08 2.54 -11.47
C ILE A 124 -1.32 1.03 -11.34
N THR A 125 -0.49 0.39 -10.53
CA THR A 125 -0.47 -1.07 -10.37
C THR A 125 -1.41 -1.57 -9.28
N THR A 126 -1.68 -0.74 -8.27
CA THR A 126 -2.52 -1.09 -7.11
C THR A 126 -3.03 0.18 -6.44
N GLY A 127 -4.16 0.13 -5.76
CA GLY A 127 -4.58 1.16 -4.78
C GLY A 127 -4.33 0.72 -3.34
N ALA A 128 -3.74 -0.46 -3.12
CA ALA A 128 -3.51 -1.00 -1.80
C ALA A 128 -2.32 -0.30 -1.13
N CYS A 129 -2.56 0.31 0.02
CA CYS A 129 -1.54 0.93 0.85
C CYS A 129 -1.59 0.38 2.29
N PRO A 130 -0.45 0.04 2.92
CA PRO A 130 -0.43 -0.45 4.30
C PRO A 130 -0.70 0.63 5.35
N ILE A 131 -0.63 1.92 4.98
CA ILE A 131 -0.88 3.06 5.86
C ILE A 131 -1.60 4.14 5.08
N HIS A 132 -2.75 4.58 5.56
CA HIS A 132 -3.50 5.66 4.93
C HIS A 132 -3.10 7.01 5.53
N CYS A 133 -2.02 7.59 5.00
CA CYS A 133 -1.53 8.88 5.43
C CYS A 133 -2.56 10.00 5.13
N ARG A 134 -2.83 10.88 6.10
CA ARG A 134 -3.77 12.01 5.95
C ARG A 134 -3.33 13.05 4.92
N TYR A 135 -2.05 13.06 4.60
CA TYR A 135 -1.44 13.89 3.56
C TYR A 135 -1.33 13.18 2.18
N CYS A 136 -2.01 12.04 1.99
CA CYS A 136 -2.00 11.34 0.71
C CYS A 136 -2.62 12.20 -0.41
N PHE A 137 -1.80 12.64 -1.36
CA PHE A 137 -2.25 13.46 -2.50
C PHE A 137 -3.13 12.68 -3.51
N ARG A 138 -3.17 11.34 -3.42
CA ARG A 138 -4.04 10.45 -4.20
C ARG A 138 -5.22 9.88 -3.43
N ARG A 139 -5.56 10.46 -2.28
CA ARG A 139 -6.69 9.99 -1.46
C ARG A 139 -8.04 9.96 -2.21
N GLU A 140 -8.21 10.83 -3.20
CA GLU A 140 -9.41 10.92 -4.05
C GLU A 140 -9.24 10.20 -5.41
N TYR A 141 -8.13 9.51 -5.64
CA TYR A 141 -7.86 8.85 -6.92
C TYR A 141 -8.74 7.61 -7.12
N ASP A 142 -9.33 7.44 -8.31
CA ASP A 142 -10.18 6.30 -8.65
C ASP A 142 -9.34 5.07 -9.08
N TYR A 143 -8.74 4.41 -8.08
CA TYR A 143 -7.97 3.19 -8.28
C TYR A 143 -8.79 2.03 -8.87
N ALA A 144 -10.12 2.02 -8.70
CA ALA A 144 -10.97 0.96 -9.22
C ALA A 144 -11.08 1.05 -10.75
N ALA A 145 -11.20 2.25 -11.29
CA ALA A 145 -11.21 2.49 -12.73
C ALA A 145 -9.89 2.07 -13.40
N ASP A 146 -8.77 2.22 -12.68
CA ASP A 146 -7.41 1.95 -13.18
C ASP A 146 -6.87 0.55 -12.88
N ARG A 147 -7.72 -0.34 -12.34
CA ARG A 147 -7.34 -1.73 -12.07
C ARG A 147 -6.74 -2.39 -13.32
N LEU A 148 -5.51 -2.86 -13.21
CA LEU A 148 -4.83 -3.59 -14.28
C LEU A 148 -5.34 -5.03 -14.32
N ASP A 149 -5.85 -5.43 -15.48
CA ASP A 149 -6.05 -6.84 -15.84
C ASP A 149 -5.04 -7.24 -16.92
N HIS A 150 -4.98 -8.54 -17.26
CA HIS A 150 -4.05 -9.05 -18.26
C HIS A 150 -4.18 -8.34 -19.62
N LYS A 151 -5.40 -8.03 -20.05
CA LYS A 151 -5.64 -7.38 -21.33
C LYS A 151 -5.11 -5.95 -21.34
N ARG A 152 -5.38 -5.18 -20.28
CA ARG A 152 -4.88 -3.82 -20.10
C ARG A 152 -3.37 -3.79 -20.01
N LEU A 153 -2.76 -4.74 -19.30
CA LEU A 153 -1.31 -4.85 -19.20
C LEU A 153 -0.65 -5.05 -20.58
N GLU A 154 -1.22 -5.92 -21.41
CA GLU A 154 -0.75 -6.14 -22.78
C GLU A 154 -0.87 -4.88 -23.64
N GLN A 155 -1.98 -4.14 -23.51
CA GLN A 155 -2.18 -2.86 -24.20
C GLN A 155 -1.15 -1.81 -23.76
N LEU A 156 -0.91 -1.68 -22.46
CA LEU A 156 0.09 -0.77 -21.91
C LEU A 156 1.49 -1.12 -22.40
N ARG A 157 1.84 -2.41 -22.41
CA ARG A 157 3.12 -2.88 -22.93
C ARG A 157 3.30 -2.51 -24.40
N ALA A 158 2.26 -2.69 -25.22
CA ALA A 158 2.30 -2.32 -26.63
C ALA A 158 2.42 -0.79 -26.82
N CYS A 159 1.68 0.01 -26.05
CA CYS A 159 1.78 1.48 -26.09
C CYS A 159 3.19 1.96 -25.74
N ILE A 160 3.77 1.43 -24.65
CA ILE A 160 5.12 1.79 -24.21
C ILE A 160 6.15 1.38 -25.25
N ALA A 161 6.06 0.16 -25.79
CA ALA A 161 7.00 -0.33 -26.80
C ALA A 161 6.94 0.47 -28.13
N ALA A 162 5.80 1.08 -28.43
CA ALA A 162 5.61 1.90 -29.63
C ALA A 162 6.15 3.34 -29.49
N ASP A 163 6.40 3.82 -28.27
CA ASP A 163 6.91 5.16 -28.00
C ASP A 163 8.38 5.10 -27.52
N PRO A 164 9.36 5.26 -28.43
CA PRO A 164 10.77 5.19 -28.08
C PRO A 164 11.24 6.37 -27.22
N SER A 165 10.41 7.40 -27.01
CA SER A 165 10.73 8.48 -26.08
C SER A 165 10.62 8.02 -24.63
N ILE A 166 9.85 6.97 -24.34
CA ILE A 166 9.72 6.43 -22.98
C ILE A 166 10.95 5.57 -22.65
N VAL A 167 11.74 6.01 -21.68
CA VAL A 167 12.96 5.33 -21.22
C VAL A 167 12.86 4.86 -19.76
N GLU A 168 11.83 5.29 -19.04
CA GLU A 168 11.57 4.91 -17.65
C GLU A 168 10.09 4.57 -17.45
N VAL A 169 9.84 3.48 -16.71
CA VAL A 169 8.50 3.07 -16.29
C VAL A 169 8.47 2.97 -14.77
N ILE A 170 7.66 3.81 -14.13
CA ILE A 170 7.47 3.83 -12.68
C ILE A 170 6.26 2.97 -12.33
N LEU A 171 6.45 1.95 -11.50
CA LEU A 171 5.35 1.16 -10.94
C LEU A 171 4.96 1.76 -9.60
N SER A 172 3.73 2.25 -9.49
CA SER A 172 3.23 2.95 -8.31
C SER A 172 1.78 2.56 -8.03
N GLY A 173 1.21 3.21 -7.02
CA GLY A 173 -0.21 3.26 -6.72
C GLY A 173 -0.50 4.45 -5.86
#